data_AF-A0A7X8TK84-F1
#
_entry.id   AF-A0A7X8TK84-F1
#
_cell.length_a   1.000
_cell.length_b   1.000
_cell.length_c   1.000
_cell.angle_alpha   90.00
_cell.angle_beta   90.00
_cell.angle_gamma   90.00
#
_symmetry.space_group_name_H-M   'P 1'
#
loop_
_entity.id
_entity.type
_entity.pdbx_description
1 polymer ?
#
loop_
_entity_poly.entity_id
_entity_poly.type
_entity_poly.pdbx_seq_one_letter_code
_entity_poly.pdbx_strand_id
1 'polypeptide(L)'
;MSTGSSPENAPEGASQASPTTYAAQNPAVAEPVGTASPRLSDEQRLREDIPWGVRIAAEWAWRVIIILIAVGVAIWLLGHVMLILIPLMIAGLLATLLRPLHNLLLKAKFPRVLAAMTSILALLGVVFGILYFVGQEIITGFGEMANQVEAGIFEAINWADETAQSFGLEISTEEFNQWINELFSWIEQNQDAIMSGAMGVGSAATNIAIGTVLVLFTLIFFLADGRKIWDFLVLFSPAKHRPAIHGAGRRGWTAVATYMRVQVLVAFVDAVGIYIGALILDVPLALPIAVLVFFGGFVPVVGAVVTGAVAVLLAWVAHDFTTALIMLGVVILVQQIESNVLQPIVMGKAVKLHPLAVVLAVTAGTTLIGIFGALVAVPVLAFIKRSTQYINREEWRGDEEALEMERTVKEEALRKEAHKERLEAEEQATMATLKRRIFETIPGLDPDRPPFGRRQQEDQPGSTEAGDSDETAAAEEKKDTKDS
;
A
#
# COMPACT_ATOMS: atom_id res chain seq x y z
N MET A 1 -53.82 -20.13 -54.82
CA MET A 1 -54.27 -19.04 -53.93
C MET A 1 -53.52 -17.79 -54.38
N SER A 2 -54.01 -17.12 -55.43
CA SER A 2 -54.91 -15.95 -55.36
C SER A 2 -54.15 -14.73 -54.82
N THR A 3 -53.47 -13.91 -55.64
CA THR A 3 -53.99 -12.73 -56.40
C THR A 3 -54.59 -11.66 -55.48
N GLY A 4 -54.32 -10.36 -55.57
CA GLY A 4 -53.74 -9.51 -56.62
C GLY A 4 -53.41 -8.11 -56.05
N SER A 5 -52.63 -7.27 -56.74
CA SER A 5 -53.01 -6.37 -57.84
C SER A 5 -53.41 -4.95 -57.37
N SER A 6 -52.63 -3.98 -57.83
CA SER A 6 -52.83 -2.51 -57.89
C SER A 6 -54.15 -2.09 -58.58
N PRO A 7 -54.38 -0.84 -59.05
CA PRO A 7 -53.81 0.51 -58.79
C PRO A 7 -54.92 1.58 -58.61
N GLU A 8 -54.62 2.88 -58.47
CA GLU A 8 -55.44 3.93 -59.13
C GLU A 8 -54.64 5.21 -59.40
N ASN A 9 -54.91 5.77 -60.59
CA ASN A 9 -54.28 6.90 -61.27
C ASN A 9 -54.87 8.26 -60.88
N ALA A 10 -54.16 9.32 -61.32
CA ALA A 10 -54.40 10.78 -61.34
C ALA A 10 -55.79 11.25 -61.89
N PRO A 11 -56.11 12.55 -62.19
CA PRO A 11 -55.29 13.78 -62.29
C PRO A 11 -55.94 15.15 -61.93
N GLU A 12 -55.18 16.23 -62.19
CA GLU A 12 -55.57 17.55 -62.75
C GLU A 12 -56.36 18.64 -61.98
N GLY A 13 -55.75 19.85 -62.00
CA GLY A 13 -56.41 21.16 -62.23
C GLY A 13 -56.67 22.02 -60.98
N ALA A 14 -56.58 23.35 -60.98
CA ALA A 14 -56.14 24.38 -61.91
C ALA A 14 -56.24 25.75 -61.20
N SER A 15 -55.46 26.73 -61.65
CA SER A 15 -55.75 28.19 -61.58
C SER A 15 -55.64 28.86 -60.19
N GLN A 16 -55.01 30.03 -59.97
CA GLN A 16 -55.01 31.33 -60.69
C GLN A 16 -53.73 32.11 -60.27
N ALA A 17 -52.91 32.63 -61.19
CA ALA A 17 -52.92 33.98 -61.79
C ALA A 17 -52.50 35.16 -60.85
N SER A 18 -51.53 35.92 -61.37
CA SER A 18 -50.66 37.05 -60.90
C SER A 18 -51.40 38.35 -60.46
N PRO A 19 -50.80 39.58 -60.25
CA PRO A 19 -49.46 40.10 -60.64
C PRO A 19 -48.77 41.22 -59.77
N THR A 20 -47.60 41.70 -60.28
CA THR A 20 -47.00 43.07 -60.21
C THR A 20 -46.32 43.50 -58.89
N THR A 21 -45.00 43.68 -58.84
CA THR A 21 -44.14 44.80 -59.32
C THR A 21 -43.83 45.81 -58.22
N TYR A 22 -42.57 45.93 -57.84
CA TYR A 22 -41.84 47.21 -57.79
C TYR A 22 -40.33 46.94 -57.71
N ALA A 23 -39.63 47.32 -58.76
CA ALA A 23 -38.20 47.59 -58.75
C ALA A 23 -38.00 49.10 -58.58
N ALA A 24 -37.08 49.52 -57.72
CA ALA A 24 -36.53 50.88 -57.72
C ALA A 24 -35.04 50.83 -57.32
N GLN A 25 -34.25 51.69 -57.99
CA GLN A 25 -32.81 51.62 -58.25
C GLN A 25 -31.83 52.09 -57.14
N ASN A 26 -30.66 51.40 -57.07
CA ASN A 26 -29.25 51.83 -56.89
C ASN A 26 -28.77 52.66 -55.66
N PRO A 27 -27.44 52.73 -55.39
CA PRO A 27 -26.33 51.79 -55.64
C PRO A 27 -25.40 51.60 -54.40
N ALA A 28 -24.65 50.49 -54.29
CA ALA A 28 -23.52 50.43 -53.34
C ALA A 28 -22.40 49.53 -53.85
N VAL A 29 -21.33 50.19 -54.29
CA VAL A 29 -19.91 49.95 -54.02
C VAL A 29 -19.44 48.49 -53.88
N ALA A 30 -18.50 48.13 -54.75
CA ALA A 30 -17.79 46.87 -54.79
C ALA A 30 -17.15 46.48 -53.44
N GLU A 31 -17.37 45.23 -53.01
CA GLU A 31 -16.54 44.56 -52.01
C GLU A 31 -15.49 43.67 -52.69
N PRO A 32 -14.25 43.64 -52.19
CA PRO A 32 -13.15 42.91 -52.80
C PRO A 32 -13.30 41.41 -52.57
N VAL A 33 -12.93 40.62 -53.58
CA VAL A 33 -12.76 39.17 -53.46
C VAL A 33 -11.65 38.88 -52.45
N GLY A 34 -12.03 38.64 -51.20
CA GLY A 34 -11.13 38.16 -50.15
C GLY A 34 -10.93 36.65 -50.28
N THR A 35 -9.83 36.25 -50.92
CA THR A 35 -9.31 34.88 -50.84
C THR A 35 -8.74 34.64 -49.44
N ALA A 36 -9.49 33.96 -48.56
CA ALA A 36 -8.93 33.33 -47.37
C ALA A 36 -9.80 32.15 -46.94
N SER A 37 -9.51 30.96 -47.47
CA SER A 37 -9.85 29.72 -46.78
C SER A 37 -9.16 29.75 -45.40
N PRO A 38 -9.83 29.42 -44.29
CA PRO A 38 -9.14 29.30 -43.02
C PRO A 38 -8.14 28.16 -43.16
N ARG A 39 -6.85 28.48 -43.19
CA ARG A 39 -5.79 27.48 -43.05
C ARG A 39 -5.95 26.93 -41.62
N LEU A 40 -6.62 25.79 -41.49
CA LEU A 40 -6.52 24.95 -40.30
C LEU A 40 -5.03 24.88 -39.94
N SER A 41 -4.69 25.16 -38.69
CA SER A 41 -3.30 25.06 -38.23
C SER A 41 -2.77 23.66 -38.54
N ASP A 42 -1.49 23.52 -38.87
CA ASP A 42 -0.92 22.21 -39.23
C ASP A 42 -1.16 21.14 -38.14
N GLU A 43 -1.34 21.56 -36.88
CA GLU A 43 -1.78 20.70 -35.77
C GLU A 43 -3.20 20.12 -35.94
N GLN A 44 -4.15 20.87 -36.51
CA GLN A 44 -5.51 20.40 -36.74
C GLN A 44 -5.55 19.38 -37.89
N ARG A 45 -4.72 19.58 -38.92
CA ARG A 45 -4.60 18.62 -40.04
C ARG A 45 -3.98 17.29 -39.60
N LEU A 46 -2.91 17.34 -38.81
CA LEU A 46 -2.33 16.13 -38.21
C LEU A 46 -3.29 15.38 -37.28
N ARG A 47 -4.24 16.09 -36.65
CA ARG A 47 -5.26 15.49 -35.77
C ARG A 47 -6.39 14.79 -36.52
N GLU A 48 -6.64 15.13 -37.79
CA GLU A 48 -7.67 14.50 -38.63
C GLU A 48 -7.18 13.21 -39.31
N ASP A 49 -5.88 13.09 -39.59
CA ASP A 49 -5.31 11.95 -40.34
C ASP A 49 -5.08 10.68 -39.50
N ILE A 50 -5.24 10.75 -38.17
CA ILE A 50 -4.98 9.62 -37.26
C ILE A 50 -6.30 8.94 -36.86
N PRO A 51 -6.46 7.62 -37.11
CA PRO A 51 -7.67 6.89 -36.71
C PRO A 51 -7.97 7.02 -35.22
N TRP A 52 -9.24 7.27 -34.87
CA TRP A 52 -9.70 7.52 -33.49
C TRP A 52 -9.21 6.48 -32.47
N GLY A 53 -9.17 5.19 -32.86
CA GLY A 53 -8.67 4.11 -32.01
C GLY A 53 -7.17 4.23 -31.69
N VAL A 54 -6.35 4.70 -32.63
CA VAL A 54 -4.91 4.94 -32.42
C VAL A 54 -4.71 6.11 -31.44
N ARG A 55 -5.59 7.11 -31.47
CA ARG A 55 -5.52 8.26 -30.56
C ARG A 55 -5.83 7.87 -29.12
N ILE A 56 -6.89 7.10 -28.89
CA ILE A 56 -7.23 6.58 -27.55
C ILE A 56 -6.12 5.65 -27.05
N ALA A 57 -5.61 4.77 -27.92
CA ALA A 57 -4.50 3.90 -27.57
C ALA A 57 -3.25 4.70 -27.20
N ALA A 58 -2.92 5.77 -27.93
CA ALA A 58 -1.79 6.64 -27.63
C ALA A 58 -1.98 7.40 -26.29
N GLU A 59 -3.19 7.92 -26.04
CA GLU A 59 -3.56 8.60 -24.79
C GLU A 59 -3.48 7.69 -23.57
N TRP A 60 -3.90 6.43 -23.71
CA TRP A 60 -3.72 5.42 -22.66
C TRP A 60 -2.27 4.99 -22.53
N ALA A 61 -1.56 4.80 -23.65
CA ALA A 61 -0.18 4.34 -23.65
C ALA A 61 0.74 5.30 -22.90
N TRP A 62 0.69 6.61 -23.14
CA TRP A 62 1.57 7.55 -22.42
C TRP A 62 1.23 7.63 -20.91
N ARG A 63 -0.06 7.57 -20.54
CA ARG A 63 -0.47 7.50 -19.13
C ARG A 63 0.02 6.23 -18.45
N VAL A 64 -0.11 5.08 -19.12
CA VAL A 64 0.39 3.79 -18.63
C VAL A 64 1.92 3.82 -18.52
N ILE A 65 2.63 4.37 -19.50
CA ILE A 65 4.09 4.54 -19.46
C ILE A 65 4.50 5.43 -18.28
N ILE A 66 3.84 6.56 -18.06
CA ILE A 66 4.13 7.43 -16.91
C ILE A 66 3.85 6.70 -15.59
N ILE A 67 2.75 5.96 -15.50
CA ILE A 67 2.44 5.17 -14.31
C ILE A 67 3.52 4.10 -14.09
N LEU A 68 3.94 3.39 -15.14
CA LEU A 68 5.00 2.38 -15.05
C LEU A 68 6.35 2.99 -14.66
N ILE A 69 6.72 4.15 -15.22
CA ILE A 69 7.93 4.88 -14.84
C ILE A 69 7.82 5.34 -13.39
N ALA A 70 6.69 5.93 -12.98
CA ALA A 70 6.48 6.37 -11.61
C ALA A 70 6.56 5.20 -10.62
N VAL A 71 5.98 4.04 -10.97
CA VAL A 71 6.07 2.80 -10.18
C VAL A 71 7.51 2.28 -10.15
N GLY A 72 8.21 2.27 -11.28
CA GLY A 72 9.61 1.83 -11.37
C GLY A 72 10.55 2.70 -10.53
N VAL A 73 10.40 4.03 -10.61
CA VAL A 73 11.13 5.00 -9.80
C VAL A 73 10.78 4.83 -8.32
N ALA A 74 9.51 4.64 -7.98
CA ALA A 74 9.09 4.38 -6.62
C ALA A 74 9.71 3.09 -6.06
N ILE A 75 9.75 2.00 -6.83
CA ILE A 75 10.40 0.73 -6.44
C ILE A 75 11.91 0.94 -6.25
N TRP A 76 12.56 1.64 -7.18
CA TRP A 76 14.00 1.92 -7.11
C TRP A 76 14.36 2.77 -5.88
N LEU A 77 13.57 3.82 -5.60
CA LEU A 77 13.70 4.62 -4.38
C LEU A 77 13.44 3.76 -3.14
N LEU A 78 12.36 2.97 -3.12
CA LEU A 78 12.05 2.07 -2.02
C LEU A 78 13.22 1.13 -1.70
N GLY A 79 13.90 0.58 -2.71
CA GLY A 79 15.08 -0.26 -2.53
C GLY A 79 16.21 0.44 -1.76
N HIS A 80 16.39 1.76 -1.94
CA HIS A 80 17.37 2.54 -1.19
C HIS A 80 16.92 2.86 0.24
N VAL A 81 15.61 3.00 0.48
CA VAL A 81 15.06 3.28 1.83
C VAL A 81 14.73 2.00 2.61
N MET A 82 14.85 0.82 2.00
CA MET A 82 14.47 -0.46 2.62
C MET A 82 15.19 -0.73 3.95
N LEU A 83 16.45 -0.27 4.08
CA LEU A 83 17.23 -0.40 5.32
C LEU A 83 16.53 0.27 6.52
N ILE A 84 15.78 1.35 6.28
CA ILE A 84 15.01 2.07 7.30
C ILE A 84 13.56 1.55 7.36
N LEU A 85 12.99 1.20 6.21
CA LEU A 85 11.59 0.76 6.11
C LEU A 85 11.34 -0.56 6.86
N ILE A 86 12.27 -1.51 6.82
CA ILE A 86 12.13 -2.80 7.51
C ILE A 86 12.02 -2.60 9.04
N PRO A 87 12.97 -1.91 9.72
CA PRO A 87 12.82 -1.57 11.12
C PRO A 87 11.50 -0.86 11.44
N LEU A 88 11.07 0.07 10.57
CA LEU A 88 9.83 0.82 10.74
C LEU A 88 8.60 -0.09 10.71
N MET A 89 8.55 -1.03 9.77
CA MET A 89 7.47 -2.00 9.64
C MET A 89 7.44 -2.96 10.82
N ILE A 90 8.58 -3.54 11.20
CA ILE A 90 8.68 -4.43 12.36
C ILE A 90 8.24 -3.70 13.63
N ALA A 91 8.75 -2.49 13.87
CA ALA A 91 8.34 -1.64 14.98
C ALA A 91 6.84 -1.33 14.94
N GLY A 92 6.26 -1.10 13.76
CA GLY A 92 4.82 -0.96 13.54
C GLY A 92 4.02 -2.15 14.03
N LEU A 93 4.40 -3.34 13.57
CA LEU A 93 3.74 -4.59 13.96
C LEU A 93 3.88 -4.86 15.46
N LEU A 94 5.10 -4.72 16.01
CA LEU A 94 5.35 -4.85 17.44
C LEU A 94 4.55 -3.81 18.26
N ALA A 95 4.45 -2.56 17.79
CA ALA A 95 3.66 -1.53 18.46
C ALA A 95 2.18 -1.92 18.50
N THR A 96 1.63 -2.50 17.44
CA THR A 96 0.24 -2.98 17.46
C THR A 96 0.01 -4.12 18.45
N LEU A 97 1.00 -5.01 18.58
CA LEU A 97 0.98 -6.15 19.50
C LEU A 97 1.11 -5.71 20.97
N LEU A 98 2.01 -4.76 21.25
CA LEU A 98 2.27 -4.26 22.60
C LEU A 98 1.21 -3.26 23.08
N ARG A 99 0.37 -2.75 22.18
CA ARG A 99 -0.63 -1.72 22.51
C ARG A 99 -1.56 -2.07 23.68
N PRO A 100 -2.09 -3.30 23.83
CA PRO A 100 -2.92 -3.66 24.97
C PRO A 100 -2.16 -3.54 26.30
N LEU A 101 -0.92 -4.03 26.35
CA LEU A 101 -0.04 -3.94 27.52
C LEU A 101 0.31 -2.48 27.84
N HIS A 102 0.68 -1.71 26.81
CA HIS A 102 0.95 -0.28 26.94
C HIS A 102 -0.25 0.49 27.51
N ASN A 103 -1.45 0.23 26.99
CA ASN A 103 -2.67 0.87 27.47
C ASN A 103 -3.00 0.48 28.92
N LEU A 104 -2.68 -0.75 29.34
CA LEU A 104 -2.83 -1.17 30.74
C LEU A 104 -1.90 -0.36 31.66
N LEU A 105 -0.66 -0.13 31.24
CA LEU A 105 0.31 0.69 31.98
C LEU A 105 -0.12 2.17 32.03
N LEU A 106 -0.67 2.71 30.94
CA LEU A 106 -1.25 4.05 30.94
C LEU A 106 -2.43 4.16 31.91
N LYS A 107 -3.29 3.13 31.98
CA LYS A 107 -4.39 3.06 32.97
C LYS A 107 -3.85 2.99 34.41
N ALA A 108 -2.68 2.36 34.61
CA ALA A 108 -1.95 2.35 35.87
C ALA A 108 -1.20 3.67 36.17
N LYS A 109 -1.47 4.75 35.42
CA LYS A 109 -0.90 6.10 35.57
C LYS A 109 0.60 6.24 35.25
N PHE A 110 1.19 5.30 34.51
CA PHE A 110 2.55 5.49 34.01
C PHE A 110 2.57 6.64 32.98
N PRO A 111 3.59 7.51 32.99
CA PRO A 111 3.76 8.50 31.93
C PRO A 111 4.11 7.78 30.61
N ARG A 112 3.74 8.38 29.48
CA ARG A 112 3.72 7.71 28.16
C ARG A 112 5.02 7.02 27.80
N VAL A 113 6.16 7.69 28.00
CA VAL A 113 7.48 7.15 27.65
C VAL A 113 7.86 5.97 28.55
N LEU A 114 7.63 6.07 29.87
CA LEU A 114 7.88 4.96 30.80
C LEU A 114 6.99 3.77 30.50
N ALA A 115 5.69 3.99 30.22
CA ALA A 115 4.79 2.92 29.79
C ALA A 115 5.29 2.23 28.52
N ALA A 116 5.84 2.97 27.56
CA ALA A 116 6.43 2.40 26.35
C ALA A 116 7.69 1.57 26.66
N MET A 117 8.64 2.13 27.41
CA MET A 117 9.87 1.44 27.80
C MET A 117 9.58 0.16 28.59
N THR A 118 8.68 0.20 29.58
CA THR A 118 8.29 -0.99 30.34
C THR A 118 7.61 -2.05 29.47
N SER A 119 6.79 -1.64 28.49
CA SER A 119 6.19 -2.60 27.54
C SER A 119 7.25 -3.30 26.69
N ILE A 120 8.26 -2.55 26.23
CA ILE A 120 9.36 -3.08 25.43
C ILE A 120 10.25 -4.00 26.27
N LEU A 121 10.58 -3.60 27.50
CA LEU A 121 11.34 -4.43 28.43
C LEU A 121 10.60 -5.73 28.77
N ALA A 122 9.27 -5.67 28.92
CA ALA A 122 8.45 -6.86 29.12
C ALA A 122 8.51 -7.80 27.90
N LEU A 123 8.38 -7.25 26.67
CA LEU A 123 8.55 -8.04 25.45
C LEU A 123 9.93 -8.69 25.39
N LEU A 124 11.00 -7.91 25.59
CA LEU A 124 12.37 -8.42 25.57
C LEU A 124 12.56 -9.49 26.65
N GLY A 125 12.06 -9.28 27.86
CA GLY A 125 12.12 -10.28 28.93
C GLY A 125 11.44 -11.59 28.56
N VAL A 126 10.26 -11.54 27.92
CA VAL A 126 9.56 -12.75 27.43
C VAL A 126 10.38 -13.44 26.33
N VAL A 127 10.86 -12.69 25.33
CA VAL A 127 11.64 -13.26 24.22
C VAL A 127 12.96 -13.86 24.72
N PHE A 128 13.74 -13.13 25.51
CA PHE A 128 14.99 -13.64 26.07
C PHE A 128 14.75 -14.79 27.04
N GLY A 129 13.66 -14.78 27.81
CA GLY A 129 13.27 -15.90 28.66
C GLY A 129 13.02 -17.16 27.84
N ILE A 130 12.21 -17.07 26.78
CA ILE A 130 11.94 -18.20 25.88
C ILE A 130 13.23 -18.70 25.23
N LEU A 131 14.05 -17.79 24.67
CA LEU A 131 15.32 -18.16 24.03
C LEU A 131 16.31 -18.79 25.02
N TYR A 132 16.31 -18.35 26.28
CA TYR A 132 17.13 -18.95 27.32
C TYR A 132 16.70 -20.40 27.60
N PHE A 133 15.40 -20.65 27.79
CA PHE A 133 14.89 -22.01 28.02
C PHE A 133 15.11 -22.92 26.81
N VAL A 134 14.83 -22.43 25.60
CA VAL A 134 15.12 -23.16 24.34
C VAL A 134 16.61 -23.44 24.22
N GLY A 135 17.48 -22.47 24.50
CA GLY A 135 18.93 -22.65 24.45
C GLY A 135 19.43 -23.69 25.45
N GLN A 136 18.87 -23.72 26.66
CA GLN A 136 19.17 -24.77 27.64
C GLN A 136 18.73 -26.14 27.12
N GLU A 137 17.52 -26.25 26.60
CA GLU A 137 16.98 -27.52 26.09
C GLU A 137 17.72 -28.03 24.85
N ILE A 138 18.19 -27.12 23.99
CA ILE A 138 19.09 -27.49 22.89
C ILE A 138 20.42 -27.98 23.46
N ILE A 139 21.07 -27.26 24.37
CA ILE A 139 22.38 -27.71 24.89
C ILE A 139 22.29 -29.10 25.57
N THR A 140 21.23 -29.35 26.34
CA THR A 140 21.04 -30.65 27.01
C THR A 140 20.54 -31.73 26.05
N GLY A 141 19.55 -31.41 25.21
CA GLY A 141 18.89 -32.37 24.32
C GLY A 141 19.71 -32.71 23.08
N PHE A 142 20.54 -31.79 22.57
CA PHE A 142 21.37 -32.04 21.39
C PHE A 142 22.49 -33.04 21.69
N GLY A 143 22.97 -33.13 22.93
CA GLY A 143 23.93 -34.16 23.35
C GLY A 143 23.34 -35.57 23.32
N GLU A 144 22.05 -35.72 23.63
CA GLU A 144 21.32 -36.99 23.56
C GLU A 144 20.90 -37.31 22.11
N MET A 145 20.47 -36.30 21.35
CA MET A 145 20.09 -36.46 19.94
C MET A 145 21.29 -36.70 19.03
N ALA A 146 22.49 -36.16 19.28
CA ALA A 146 23.62 -36.33 18.39
C ALA A 146 23.95 -37.81 18.12
N ASN A 147 23.81 -38.67 19.14
CA ASN A 147 24.00 -40.11 19.01
C ASN A 147 22.79 -40.82 18.37
N GLN A 148 21.58 -40.26 18.51
CA GLN A 148 20.35 -40.82 17.94
C GLN A 148 20.15 -40.38 16.48
N VAL A 149 20.71 -39.24 16.05
CA VAL A 149 20.66 -38.74 14.68
C VAL A 149 21.30 -39.73 13.72
N GLU A 150 22.46 -40.26 14.09
CA GLU A 150 23.14 -41.28 13.28
C GLU A 150 22.28 -42.55 13.18
N ALA A 151 21.78 -43.07 14.31
CA ALA A 151 20.96 -44.28 14.36
C ALA A 151 19.62 -44.13 13.60
N GLY A 152 18.91 -43.02 13.80
CA GLY A 152 17.62 -42.74 13.16
C GLY A 152 17.76 -42.51 11.65
N ILE A 153 18.88 -41.94 11.19
CA ILE A 153 19.19 -41.87 9.75
C ILE A 153 19.39 -43.29 9.19
N PHE A 154 20.16 -44.15 9.87
CA PHE A 154 20.33 -45.55 9.43
C PHE A 154 19.02 -46.33 9.40
N GLU A 155 18.16 -46.15 10.41
CA GLU A 155 16.84 -46.79 10.46
C GLU A 155 15.91 -46.27 9.37
N ALA A 156 15.95 -44.97 9.07
CA ALA A 156 15.20 -44.36 7.98
C ALA A 156 15.57 -44.94 6.61
N ILE A 157 16.87 -45.17 6.40
CA ILE A 157 17.39 -45.79 5.18
C ILE A 157 16.95 -47.26 5.11
N ASN A 158 17.09 -48.01 6.20
CA ASN A 158 16.69 -49.41 6.25
C ASN A 158 15.19 -49.58 5.97
N TRP A 159 14.34 -48.73 6.55
CA TRP A 159 12.91 -48.71 6.24
C TRP A 159 12.64 -48.36 4.78
N ALA A 160 13.36 -47.38 4.21
CA ALA A 160 13.22 -47.01 2.81
C ALA A 160 13.65 -48.13 1.86
N ASP A 161 14.73 -48.85 2.18
CA ASP A 161 15.23 -50.01 1.44
C ASP A 161 14.26 -51.19 1.53
N GLU A 162 13.81 -51.56 2.73
CA GLU A 162 12.79 -52.60 2.93
C GLU A 162 11.48 -52.28 2.19
N THR A 163 11.06 -51.01 2.23
CA THR A 163 9.86 -50.55 1.52
C THR A 163 10.08 -50.57 0.02
N ALA A 164 11.22 -50.12 -0.49
CA ALA A 164 11.52 -50.13 -1.93
C ALA A 164 11.63 -51.55 -2.48
N GLN A 165 12.23 -52.47 -1.73
CA GLN A 165 12.27 -53.90 -2.05
C GLN A 165 10.86 -54.50 -2.12
N SER A 166 9.94 -54.09 -1.25
CA SER A 166 8.53 -54.51 -1.30
C SER A 166 7.80 -54.05 -2.58
N PHE A 167 8.30 -52.98 -3.24
CA PHE A 167 7.83 -52.48 -4.53
C PHE A 167 8.72 -52.89 -5.72
N GLY A 168 9.74 -53.73 -5.51
CA GLY A 168 10.64 -54.23 -6.56
C GLY A 168 11.66 -53.22 -7.09
N LEU A 169 11.98 -52.18 -6.31
CA LEU A 169 13.00 -51.18 -6.61
C LEU A 169 14.21 -51.41 -5.70
N GLU A 170 15.39 -51.68 -6.26
CA GLU A 170 16.65 -51.70 -5.50
C GLU A 170 17.14 -50.27 -5.30
N ILE A 171 17.22 -49.83 -4.05
CA ILE A 171 17.89 -48.57 -3.69
C ILE A 171 19.31 -48.94 -3.26
N SER A 172 20.32 -48.37 -3.93
CA SER A 172 21.73 -48.56 -3.57
C SER A 172 22.02 -47.88 -2.23
N THR A 173 21.97 -48.66 -1.14
CA THR A 173 22.34 -48.22 0.21
C THR A 173 23.82 -47.84 0.32
N GLU A 174 24.67 -48.39 -0.56
CA GLU A 174 26.11 -48.12 -0.61
C GLU A 174 26.45 -46.71 -1.15
N GLU A 175 25.74 -46.25 -2.18
CA GLU A 175 25.90 -44.88 -2.71
C GLU A 175 25.42 -43.83 -1.69
N PHE A 176 24.36 -44.14 -0.95
CA PHE A 176 23.83 -43.24 0.09
C PHE A 176 24.75 -43.16 1.32
N ASN A 177 25.30 -44.29 1.77
CA ASN A 177 26.28 -44.33 2.87
C ASN A 177 27.57 -43.58 2.51
N GLN A 178 28.02 -43.64 1.25
CA GLN A 178 29.12 -42.79 0.78
C GLN A 178 28.77 -41.31 0.82
N TRP A 179 27.57 -40.94 0.37
CA TRP A 179 27.09 -39.55 0.39
C TRP A 179 27.00 -38.97 1.82
N ILE A 180 26.54 -39.77 2.78
CA ILE A 180 26.49 -39.37 4.19
C ILE A 180 27.88 -39.20 4.79
N ASN A 181 28.79 -40.14 4.53
CA ASN A 181 30.18 -40.02 4.99
C ASN A 181 30.89 -38.82 4.36
N GLU A 182 30.63 -38.52 3.08
CA GLU A 182 31.11 -37.31 2.40
C GLU A 182 30.51 -36.03 3.01
N LEU A 183 29.22 -36.04 3.40
CA LEU A 183 28.59 -34.90 4.06
C LEU A 183 29.19 -34.63 5.45
N PHE A 184 29.38 -35.67 6.28
CA PHE A 184 30.00 -35.52 7.59
C PHE A 184 31.46 -35.09 7.50
N SER A 185 32.23 -35.65 6.57
CA SER A 185 33.63 -35.25 6.35
C SER A 185 33.75 -33.86 5.72
N TRP A 186 32.81 -33.43 4.89
CA TRP A 186 32.70 -32.04 4.42
C TRP A 186 32.40 -31.08 5.57
N ILE A 187 31.51 -31.44 6.49
CA ILE A 187 31.21 -30.65 7.70
C ILE A 187 32.44 -30.53 8.59
N GLU A 188 33.16 -31.62 8.85
CA GLU A 188 34.41 -31.60 9.64
C GLU A 188 35.51 -30.74 8.99
N GLN A 189 35.71 -30.87 7.67
CA GLN A 189 36.74 -30.13 6.95
C GLN A 189 36.40 -28.64 6.76
N ASN A 190 35.10 -28.30 6.75
CA ASN A 190 34.63 -26.93 6.63
C ASN A 190 34.25 -26.30 7.97
N GLN A 191 34.64 -26.90 9.11
CA GLN A 191 34.49 -26.26 10.43
C GLN A 191 35.14 -24.87 10.45
N ASP A 192 36.29 -24.69 9.79
CA ASP A 192 36.94 -23.39 9.63
C ASP A 192 36.18 -22.44 8.70
N ALA A 193 35.46 -22.94 7.70
CA ALA A 193 34.58 -22.14 6.84
C ALA A 193 33.31 -21.68 7.59
N ILE A 194 32.75 -22.55 8.44
CA ILE A 194 31.64 -22.24 9.36
C ILE A 194 32.12 -21.21 10.42
N MET A 195 33.34 -21.36 10.94
CA MET A 195 33.98 -20.43 11.88
C MET A 195 34.33 -19.08 11.21
N SER A 196 34.73 -19.08 9.93
CA SER A 196 34.96 -17.86 9.14
C SER A 196 33.66 -17.16 8.72
N GLY A 197 32.57 -17.93 8.52
CA GLY A 197 31.20 -17.42 8.45
C GLY A 197 30.82 -16.66 9.72
N ALA A 198 31.27 -17.15 10.89
CA ALA A 198 31.15 -16.45 12.17
C ALA A 198 32.04 -15.19 12.29
N MET A 199 33.06 -14.99 11.45
CA MET A 199 33.75 -13.70 11.33
C MET A 199 32.99 -12.72 10.41
N GLY A 200 32.30 -13.22 9.38
CA GLY A 200 31.29 -12.48 8.62
C GLY A 200 30.09 -12.03 9.46
N VAL A 201 29.82 -12.74 10.57
CA VAL A 201 28.87 -12.29 11.60
C VAL A 201 29.30 -10.97 12.23
N GLY A 202 30.56 -10.53 12.20
CA GLY A 202 30.92 -9.21 12.72
C GLY A 202 30.24 -8.05 11.98
N SER A 203 30.21 -8.09 10.64
CA SER A 203 29.52 -7.08 9.82
C SER A 203 28.00 -7.29 9.80
N ALA A 204 27.53 -8.54 9.80
CA ALA A 204 26.10 -8.86 9.90
C ALA A 204 25.50 -8.50 11.28
N ALA A 205 26.21 -8.79 12.37
CA ALA A 205 25.83 -8.42 13.73
C ALA A 205 25.83 -6.90 13.91
N THR A 206 26.74 -6.18 13.26
CA THR A 206 26.69 -4.71 13.23
C THR A 206 25.41 -4.21 12.56
N ASN A 207 25.05 -4.75 11.39
CA ASN A 207 23.80 -4.39 10.70
C ASN A 207 22.55 -4.79 11.47
N ILE A 208 22.55 -5.96 12.11
CA ILE A 208 21.46 -6.42 12.99
C ILE A 208 21.35 -5.53 14.22
N ALA A 209 22.46 -5.14 14.83
CA ALA A 209 22.47 -4.24 15.98
C ALA A 209 21.92 -2.87 15.60
N ILE A 210 22.36 -2.29 14.47
CA ILE A 210 21.80 -1.03 13.94
C ILE A 210 20.30 -1.18 13.69
N GLY A 211 19.88 -2.23 13.00
CA GLY A 211 18.46 -2.52 12.75
C GLY A 211 17.66 -2.66 14.03
N THR A 212 18.20 -3.35 15.05
CA THR A 212 17.58 -3.54 16.36
C THR A 212 17.42 -2.22 17.10
N VAL A 213 18.47 -1.39 17.13
CA VAL A 213 18.41 -0.05 17.73
C VAL A 213 17.34 0.79 17.03
N LEU A 214 17.28 0.76 15.70
CA LEU A 214 16.24 1.46 14.93
C LEU A 214 14.83 0.93 15.21
N VAL A 215 14.65 -0.38 15.31
CA VAL A 215 13.37 -1.01 15.70
C VAL A 215 12.96 -0.52 17.08
N LEU A 216 13.85 -0.62 18.08
CA LEU A 216 13.56 -0.23 19.46
C LEU A 216 13.24 1.26 19.57
N PHE A 217 14.04 2.11 18.93
CA PHE A 217 13.82 3.55 18.89
C PHE A 217 12.46 3.87 18.25
N THR A 218 12.19 3.34 17.05
CA THR A 218 10.91 3.55 16.36
C THR A 218 9.74 3.03 17.19
N LEU A 219 9.88 1.86 17.82
CA LEU A 219 8.85 1.23 18.63
C LEU A 219 8.46 2.12 19.81
N ILE A 220 9.43 2.78 20.49
CA ILE A 220 9.15 3.75 21.55
C ILE A 220 8.26 4.88 21.01
N PHE A 221 8.62 5.49 19.89
CA PHE A 221 7.87 6.61 19.30
C PHE A 221 6.48 6.19 18.81
N PHE A 222 6.36 5.03 18.16
CA PHE A 222 5.08 4.50 17.71
C PHE A 222 4.13 4.22 18.88
N LEU A 223 4.66 3.72 19.99
CA LEU A 223 3.88 3.41 21.17
C LEU A 223 3.51 4.67 21.96
N ALA A 224 4.44 5.61 22.13
CA ALA A 224 4.22 6.85 22.88
C ALA A 224 3.40 7.91 22.12
N ASP A 225 3.63 8.06 20.80
CA ASP A 225 3.13 9.19 20.00
C ASP A 225 2.58 8.79 18.62
N GLY A 226 2.24 7.52 18.40
CA GLY A 226 1.80 7.01 17.08
C GLY A 226 0.67 7.81 16.40
N ARG A 227 -0.28 8.38 17.15
CA ARG A 227 -1.32 9.24 16.56
C ARG A 227 -0.76 10.57 16.03
N LYS A 228 0.16 11.21 16.75
CA LYS A 228 0.82 12.45 16.28
C LYS A 228 1.64 12.20 15.02
N ILE A 229 2.32 11.06 14.94
CA ILE A 229 3.08 10.66 13.75
C ILE A 229 2.14 10.51 12.56
N TRP A 230 1.00 9.85 12.74
CA TRP A 230 -0.01 9.72 11.69
C TRP A 230 -0.58 11.08 11.25
N ASP A 231 -0.99 11.92 12.21
CA ASP A 231 -1.55 13.24 11.90
C ASP A 231 -0.52 14.12 11.16
N PHE A 232 0.77 14.02 11.51
CA PHE A 232 1.87 14.66 10.76
C PHE A 232 2.00 14.13 9.33
N LEU A 233 1.91 12.80 9.12
CA LEU A 233 1.96 12.21 7.79
C LEU A 233 0.79 12.66 6.90
N VAL A 234 -0.40 12.87 7.46
CA VAL A 234 -1.57 13.36 6.72
C VAL A 234 -1.38 14.80 6.23
N LEU A 235 -0.52 15.61 6.85
CA LEU A 235 -0.24 16.98 6.41
C LEU A 235 0.40 17.05 5.02
N PHE A 236 1.16 16.03 4.61
CA PHE A 236 1.74 15.94 3.26
C PHE A 236 0.68 15.74 2.17
N SER A 237 -0.56 15.41 2.55
CA SER A 237 -1.66 15.25 1.60
C SER A 237 -2.38 16.58 1.32
N PRO A 238 -2.89 16.80 0.09
CA PRO A 238 -3.68 17.99 -0.23
C PRO A 238 -4.89 18.13 0.70
N ALA A 239 -5.16 19.37 1.15
CA ALA A 239 -6.18 19.67 2.16
C ALA A 239 -7.55 19.04 1.87
N LYS A 240 -7.98 19.05 0.60
CA LYS A 240 -9.24 18.45 0.13
C LYS A 240 -9.37 16.94 0.41
N HIS A 241 -8.26 16.20 0.42
CA HIS A 241 -8.27 14.73 0.56
C HIS A 241 -7.86 14.27 1.97
N ARG A 242 -7.43 15.18 2.85
CA ARG A 242 -6.98 14.84 4.22
C ARG A 242 -8.01 14.04 5.02
N PRO A 243 -9.32 14.39 5.05
CA PRO A 243 -10.32 13.60 5.78
C PRO A 243 -10.40 12.14 5.32
N ALA A 244 -10.43 11.92 4.00
CA ALA A 244 -10.49 10.59 3.41
C ALA A 244 -9.22 9.79 3.70
N ILE A 245 -8.04 10.41 3.57
CA ILE A 245 -6.74 9.76 3.80
C ILE A 245 -6.55 9.43 5.29
N HIS A 246 -6.89 10.36 6.19
CA HIS A 246 -6.81 10.17 7.63
C HIS A 246 -7.65 8.97 8.09
N GLY A 247 -8.91 8.94 7.65
CA GLY A 247 -9.80 7.81 7.93
C GLY A 247 -9.32 6.51 7.31
N ALA A 248 -8.82 6.53 6.06
CA ALA A 248 -8.31 5.35 5.38
C ALA A 248 -7.16 4.71 6.16
N GLY A 249 -6.16 5.50 6.55
CA GLY A 249 -5.04 4.98 7.33
C GLY A 249 -5.42 4.52 8.73
N ARG A 250 -6.37 5.19 9.41
CA ARG A 250 -6.88 4.72 10.72
C ARG A 250 -7.58 3.37 10.60
N ARG A 251 -8.42 3.18 9.58
CA ARG A 251 -9.09 1.88 9.32
C ARG A 251 -8.10 0.82 8.84
N GLY A 252 -7.15 1.19 8.00
CA GLY A 252 -6.06 0.32 7.57
C GLY A 252 -5.21 -0.17 8.75
N TRP A 253 -4.80 0.73 9.63
CA TRP A 253 -4.04 0.40 10.84
C TRP A 253 -4.84 -0.49 11.79
N THR A 254 -6.15 -0.28 11.88
CA THR A 254 -7.04 -1.16 12.66
C THR A 254 -7.05 -2.57 12.06
N ALA A 255 -7.04 -2.72 10.73
CA ALA A 255 -6.96 -4.02 10.08
C ALA A 255 -5.62 -4.73 10.37
N VAL A 256 -4.49 -4.00 10.33
CA VAL A 256 -3.17 -4.52 10.73
C VAL A 256 -3.19 -4.98 12.18
N ALA A 257 -3.69 -4.16 13.10
CA ALA A 257 -3.73 -4.49 14.52
C ALA A 257 -4.63 -5.69 14.81
N THR A 258 -5.77 -5.81 14.13
CA THR A 258 -6.63 -7.00 14.23
C THR A 258 -5.90 -8.23 13.70
N TYR A 259 -5.31 -8.17 12.50
CA TYR A 259 -4.56 -9.27 11.93
C TYR A 259 -3.44 -9.75 12.86
N MET A 260 -2.61 -8.84 13.38
CA MET A 260 -1.50 -9.20 14.27
C MET A 260 -1.96 -9.91 15.54
N ARG A 261 -3.07 -9.47 16.15
CA ARG A 261 -3.64 -10.13 17.35
C ARG A 261 -4.16 -11.52 17.05
N VAL A 262 -4.86 -11.66 15.92
CA VAL A 262 -5.35 -12.97 15.46
C VAL A 262 -4.17 -13.89 15.20
N GLN A 263 -3.15 -13.41 14.48
CA GLN A 263 -1.99 -14.22 14.11
C GLN A 263 -1.20 -14.70 15.32
N VAL A 264 -0.98 -13.85 16.31
CA VAL A 264 -0.30 -14.25 17.55
C VAL A 264 -1.11 -15.29 18.31
N LEU A 265 -2.44 -15.17 18.34
CA LEU A 265 -3.30 -16.15 19.00
C LEU A 265 -3.30 -17.50 18.25
N VAL A 266 -3.35 -17.46 16.92
CA VAL A 266 -3.24 -18.65 16.05
C VAL A 266 -1.90 -19.34 16.29
N ALA A 267 -0.79 -18.63 16.09
CA ALA A 267 0.55 -19.17 16.30
C ALA A 267 0.77 -19.70 17.71
N PHE A 268 0.17 -19.09 18.73
CA PHE A 268 0.23 -19.58 20.11
C PHE A 268 -0.51 -20.91 20.27
N VAL A 269 -1.73 -21.02 19.73
CA VAL A 269 -2.50 -22.27 19.79
C VAL A 269 -1.79 -23.38 19.03
N ASP A 270 -1.20 -23.08 17.87
CA ASP A 270 -0.45 -24.05 17.08
C ASP A 270 0.80 -24.52 17.84
N ALA A 271 1.57 -23.59 18.39
CA ALA A 271 2.75 -23.91 19.18
C ALA A 271 2.42 -24.77 20.40
N VAL A 272 1.35 -24.44 21.13
CA VAL A 272 0.90 -25.24 22.29
C VAL A 272 0.38 -26.60 21.86
N GLY A 273 -0.38 -26.68 20.77
CA GLY A 273 -0.89 -27.94 20.23
C GLY A 273 0.24 -28.89 19.83
N ILE A 274 1.23 -28.37 19.10
CA ILE A 274 2.42 -29.13 18.72
C ILE A 274 3.28 -29.48 19.94
N TYR A 275 3.45 -28.55 20.90
CA TYR A 275 4.19 -28.82 22.14
C TYR A 275 3.57 -29.99 22.92
N ILE A 276 2.25 -29.97 23.12
CA ILE A 276 1.54 -31.03 23.83
C ILE A 276 1.67 -32.36 23.09
N GLY A 277 1.51 -32.36 21.76
CA GLY A 277 1.68 -33.57 20.97
C GLY A 277 3.09 -34.13 21.03
N ALA A 278 4.11 -33.28 20.95
CA ALA A 278 5.50 -33.67 21.10
C ALA A 278 5.79 -34.23 22.51
N LEU A 279 5.24 -33.62 23.56
CA LEU A 279 5.36 -34.15 24.93
C LEU A 279 4.67 -35.50 25.12
N ILE A 280 3.48 -35.71 24.53
CA ILE A 280 2.76 -37.00 24.63
C ILE A 280 3.55 -38.12 23.95
N LEU A 281 4.29 -37.79 22.89
CA LEU A 281 5.13 -38.72 22.14
C LEU A 281 6.57 -38.78 22.67
N ASP A 282 6.86 -38.12 23.80
CA ASP A 282 8.21 -38.00 24.38
C ASP A 282 9.28 -37.55 23.35
N VAL A 283 8.91 -36.71 22.39
CA VAL A 283 9.83 -36.19 21.38
C VAL A 283 10.77 -35.17 22.04
N PRO A 284 12.09 -35.36 21.96
CA PRO A 284 13.05 -34.41 22.50
C PRO A 284 12.95 -33.07 21.78
N LEU A 285 13.41 -32.00 22.43
CA LEU A 285 13.34 -30.64 21.90
C LEU A 285 11.90 -30.17 21.62
N ALA A 286 10.90 -30.68 22.36
CA ALA A 286 9.51 -30.29 22.23
C ALA A 286 9.32 -28.76 22.34
N LEU A 287 10.00 -28.10 23.29
CA LEU A 287 9.90 -26.64 23.44
C LEU A 287 10.58 -25.89 22.28
N PRO A 288 11.82 -26.21 21.86
CA PRO A 288 12.38 -25.67 20.61
C PRO A 288 11.47 -25.82 19.40
N ILE A 289 10.83 -26.99 19.21
CA ILE A 289 9.87 -27.21 18.13
C ILE A 289 8.67 -26.28 18.27
N ALA A 290 8.08 -26.19 19.47
CA ALA A 290 6.94 -25.31 19.72
C ALA A 290 7.26 -23.84 19.45
N VAL A 291 8.44 -23.38 19.86
CA VAL A 291 8.92 -22.01 19.61
C VAL A 291 9.17 -21.80 18.12
N LEU A 292 9.74 -22.79 17.43
CA LEU A 292 9.90 -22.75 15.98
C LEU A 292 8.53 -22.63 15.29
N VAL A 293 7.53 -23.41 15.69
CA VAL A 293 6.14 -23.34 15.19
C VAL A 293 5.52 -21.97 15.47
N PHE A 294 5.70 -21.43 16.68
CA PHE A 294 5.19 -20.10 17.05
C PHE A 294 5.73 -19.00 16.11
N PHE A 295 7.05 -18.95 15.90
CA PHE A 295 7.65 -17.94 15.03
C PHE A 295 7.41 -18.24 13.55
N GLY A 296 7.41 -19.51 13.16
CA GLY A 296 7.10 -19.96 11.81
C GLY A 296 5.68 -19.60 11.39
N GLY A 297 4.73 -19.65 12.33
CA GLY A 297 3.33 -19.29 12.10
C GLY A 297 3.14 -17.88 11.52
N PHE A 298 4.09 -16.95 11.65
CA PHE A 298 4.00 -15.61 11.04
C PHE A 298 4.19 -15.59 9.53
N VAL A 299 4.70 -16.67 8.92
CA VAL A 299 4.88 -16.82 7.48
C VAL A 299 3.85 -17.85 6.97
N PRO A 300 2.72 -17.41 6.37
CA PRO A 300 1.67 -18.31 5.94
C PRO A 300 2.17 -19.38 4.97
N VAL A 301 1.61 -20.59 5.07
CA VAL A 301 1.92 -21.78 4.27
C VAL A 301 3.34 -22.30 4.51
N VAL A 302 4.37 -21.50 4.23
CA VAL A 302 5.78 -21.88 4.36
C VAL A 302 6.13 -22.21 5.81
N GLY A 303 5.67 -21.37 6.75
CA GLY A 303 5.87 -21.59 8.18
C GLY A 303 5.35 -22.94 8.63
N ALA A 304 4.06 -23.19 8.47
CA ALA A 304 3.42 -24.44 8.89
C ALA A 304 4.05 -25.69 8.25
N VAL A 305 4.38 -25.63 6.95
CA VAL A 305 5.01 -26.75 6.25
C VAL A 305 6.41 -27.01 6.79
N VAL A 306 7.25 -25.98 6.90
CA VAL A 306 8.64 -26.14 7.35
C VAL A 306 8.70 -26.57 8.81
N THR A 307 7.93 -25.93 9.69
CA THR A 307 7.98 -26.24 11.12
C THR A 307 7.30 -27.57 11.45
N GLY A 308 6.21 -27.90 10.75
CA GLY A 308 5.59 -29.22 10.83
C GLY A 308 6.52 -30.34 10.33
N ALA A 309 7.23 -30.11 9.22
CA ALA A 309 8.22 -31.07 8.74
C ALA A 309 9.35 -31.28 9.76
N VAL A 310 9.89 -30.20 10.35
CA VAL A 310 10.92 -30.31 11.40
C VAL A 310 10.39 -31.11 12.59
N ALA A 311 9.16 -30.87 13.03
CA ALA A 311 8.55 -31.62 14.12
C ALA A 311 8.44 -33.13 13.83
N VAL A 312 8.00 -33.50 12.63
CA VAL A 312 7.87 -34.90 12.19
C VAL A 312 9.24 -35.55 12.02
N LEU A 313 10.21 -34.85 11.44
CA LEU A 313 11.57 -35.36 11.27
C LEU A 313 12.26 -35.60 12.61
N LEU A 314 12.13 -34.68 13.57
CA LEU A 314 12.68 -34.87 14.90
C LEU A 314 12.03 -36.04 15.65
N ALA A 315 10.71 -36.23 15.49
CA ALA A 315 10.02 -37.40 16.04
C ALA A 315 10.51 -38.71 15.42
N TRP A 316 10.79 -38.73 14.12
CA TRP A 316 11.36 -39.91 13.45
C TRP A 316 12.76 -40.22 13.96
N VAL A 317 13.62 -39.21 14.02
CA VAL A 317 15.02 -39.37 14.40
C VAL A 317 15.19 -39.76 15.87
N ALA A 318 14.33 -39.24 16.75
CA ALA A 318 14.41 -39.53 18.17
C ALA A 318 13.88 -40.93 18.54
N HIS A 319 12.90 -41.42 17.78
CA HIS A 319 12.19 -42.65 18.06
C HIS A 319 12.17 -43.53 16.80
N ASP A 320 10.99 -43.73 16.21
CA ASP A 320 10.75 -44.64 15.10
C ASP A 320 9.75 -44.04 14.08
N PHE A 321 9.60 -44.71 12.93
CA PHE A 321 8.71 -44.27 11.86
C PHE A 321 7.23 -44.16 12.29
N THR A 322 6.78 -45.01 13.21
CA THR A 322 5.40 -44.97 13.72
C THR A 322 5.17 -43.70 14.51
N THR A 323 6.10 -43.33 15.37
CA THR A 323 6.06 -42.10 16.16
C THR A 323 6.05 -40.87 15.24
N ALA A 324 6.83 -40.88 14.16
CA ALA A 324 6.79 -39.83 13.13
C ALA A 324 5.42 -39.71 12.46
N LEU A 325 4.78 -40.83 12.13
CA LEU A 325 3.45 -40.84 11.51
C LEU A 325 2.37 -40.34 12.46
N ILE A 326 2.45 -40.70 13.74
CA ILE A 326 1.55 -40.17 14.78
C ILE A 326 1.79 -38.66 14.94
N MET A 327 3.04 -38.20 14.93
CA MET A 327 3.36 -36.77 15.00
C MET A 327 2.84 -36.01 13.77
N LEU A 328 2.92 -36.60 12.57
CA LEU A 328 2.28 -36.04 11.38
C LEU A 328 0.75 -35.94 11.58
N GLY A 329 0.14 -36.97 12.16
CA GLY A 329 -1.27 -36.95 12.57
C GLY A 329 -1.60 -35.81 13.54
N VAL A 330 -0.73 -35.55 14.53
CA VAL A 330 -0.85 -34.41 15.45
C VAL A 330 -0.76 -33.08 14.69
N VAL A 331 0.24 -32.91 13.83
CA VAL A 331 0.43 -31.68 13.03
C VAL A 331 -0.82 -31.41 12.18
N ILE A 332 -1.32 -32.44 11.49
CA ILE A 332 -2.55 -32.34 10.70
C ILE A 332 -3.74 -32.02 11.61
N LEU A 333 -3.88 -32.68 12.77
CA LEU A 333 -4.98 -32.42 13.69
C LEU A 333 -4.98 -30.97 14.18
N VAL A 334 -3.83 -30.43 14.58
CA VAL A 334 -3.68 -29.04 15.00
C VAL A 334 -4.05 -28.10 13.85
N GLN A 335 -3.54 -28.35 12.64
CA GLN A 335 -3.86 -27.56 11.44
C GLN A 335 -5.36 -27.61 11.10
N GLN A 336 -6.01 -28.74 11.30
CA GLN A 336 -7.45 -28.90 11.08
C GLN A 336 -8.26 -28.15 12.13
N ILE A 337 -7.85 -28.17 13.40
CA ILE A 337 -8.48 -27.37 14.46
C ILE A 337 -8.30 -25.89 14.15
N GLU A 338 -7.11 -25.48 13.74
CA GLU A 338 -6.82 -24.10 13.33
C GLU A 338 -7.76 -23.67 12.20
N SER A 339 -7.79 -24.43 11.11
CA SER A 339 -8.50 -24.06 9.88
C SER A 339 -10.02 -24.13 10.02
N ASN A 340 -10.55 -25.12 10.74
CA ASN A 340 -12.01 -25.36 10.82
C ASN A 340 -12.67 -24.74 12.05
N VAL A 341 -11.92 -24.45 13.11
CA VAL A 341 -12.47 -23.94 14.37
C VAL A 341 -11.89 -22.57 14.70
N LEU A 342 -10.57 -22.46 14.76
CA LEU A 342 -9.92 -21.24 15.25
C LEU A 342 -10.08 -20.08 14.27
N GLN A 343 -9.81 -20.29 12.98
CA GLN A 343 -9.94 -19.25 11.95
C GLN A 343 -11.37 -18.69 11.85
N PRO A 344 -12.45 -19.50 11.80
CA PRO A 344 -13.81 -18.96 11.79
C PRO A 344 -14.17 -18.13 13.04
N ILE A 345 -13.72 -18.56 14.22
CA ILE A 345 -14.03 -17.88 15.50
C ILE A 345 -13.24 -16.58 15.63
N VAL A 346 -11.94 -16.63 15.31
CA VAL A 346 -10.98 -15.56 15.64
C VAL A 346 -10.86 -14.54 14.50
N MET A 347 -10.92 -14.99 13.24
CA MET A 347 -10.69 -14.14 12.07
C MET A 347 -11.96 -13.40 11.60
N GLY A 348 -13.15 -13.96 11.88
CA GLY A 348 -14.45 -13.31 11.68
C GLY A 348 -14.67 -12.65 10.29
N LYS A 349 -15.54 -11.62 10.22
CA LYS A 349 -15.79 -10.85 8.98
C LYS A 349 -14.69 -9.83 8.64
N ALA A 350 -13.68 -9.65 9.50
CA ALA A 350 -12.85 -8.45 9.50
C ALA A 350 -11.69 -8.46 8.49
N VAL A 351 -11.15 -9.61 8.09
CA VAL A 351 -10.00 -9.69 7.16
C VAL A 351 -10.14 -10.83 6.16
N LYS A 352 -11.21 -10.83 5.36
CA LYS A 352 -11.38 -11.82 4.26
C LYS A 352 -10.40 -11.55 3.11
N LEU A 353 -9.15 -11.95 3.23
CA LEU A 353 -8.19 -11.89 2.11
C LEU A 353 -8.40 -13.11 1.21
N HIS A 354 -8.27 -12.92 -0.10
CA HIS A 354 -8.30 -14.03 -1.03
C HIS A 354 -7.01 -14.84 -0.86
N PRO A 355 -7.04 -16.18 -0.73
CA PRO A 355 -5.84 -16.99 -0.51
C PRO A 355 -4.75 -16.75 -1.56
N LEU A 356 -5.12 -16.66 -2.85
CA LEU A 356 -4.19 -16.32 -3.93
C LEU A 356 -3.47 -14.97 -3.70
N ALA A 357 -4.18 -13.96 -3.20
CA ALA A 357 -3.58 -12.65 -2.93
C ALA A 357 -2.56 -12.73 -1.78
N VAL A 358 -2.83 -13.56 -0.76
CA VAL A 358 -1.90 -13.81 0.34
C VAL A 358 -0.64 -14.50 -0.18
N VAL A 359 -0.79 -15.58 -0.95
CA VAL A 359 0.36 -16.32 -1.52
C VAL A 359 1.21 -15.40 -2.40
N LEU A 360 0.59 -14.67 -3.34
CA LEU A 360 1.33 -13.75 -4.21
C LEU A 360 2.02 -12.62 -3.44
N ALA A 361 1.36 -12.06 -2.41
CA ALA A 361 1.97 -11.02 -1.58
C ALA A 361 3.15 -11.56 -0.77
N VAL A 362 3.03 -12.76 -0.20
CA VAL A 362 4.12 -13.41 0.54
C VAL A 362 5.27 -13.73 -0.41
N THR A 363 5.02 -14.33 -1.58
CA THR A 363 6.07 -14.60 -2.58
C THR A 363 6.77 -13.32 -3.02
N ALA A 364 6.01 -12.27 -3.36
CA ALA A 364 6.58 -10.97 -3.74
C ALA A 364 7.41 -10.36 -2.60
N GLY A 365 6.89 -10.36 -1.37
CA GLY A 365 7.60 -9.90 -0.19
C GLY A 365 8.91 -10.64 0.05
N THR A 366 8.88 -11.97 -0.04
CA THR A 366 10.07 -12.83 0.09
C THR A 366 11.11 -12.52 -0.98
N THR A 367 10.70 -12.33 -2.24
CA THR A 367 11.64 -12.01 -3.31
C THR A 367 12.29 -10.62 -3.18
N LEU A 368 11.57 -9.66 -2.59
CA LEU A 368 12.04 -8.28 -2.48
C LEU A 368 12.90 -8.05 -1.23
N ILE A 369 12.53 -8.64 -0.10
CA ILE A 369 13.08 -8.31 1.23
C ILE A 369 13.43 -9.57 2.04
N GLY A 370 13.40 -10.75 1.42
CA GLY A 370 13.61 -12.02 2.10
C GLY A 370 12.55 -12.30 3.16
N ILE A 371 12.95 -12.97 4.24
CA ILE A 371 12.04 -13.41 5.30
C ILE A 371 11.25 -12.27 5.96
N PHE A 372 11.84 -11.07 6.05
CA PHE A 372 11.14 -9.90 6.60
C PHE A 372 9.98 -9.45 5.71
N GLY A 373 10.13 -9.55 4.38
CA GLY A 373 9.06 -9.25 3.44
C GLY A 373 7.91 -10.23 3.54
N ALA A 374 8.20 -11.53 3.74
CA ALA A 374 7.19 -12.56 3.98
C ALA A 374 6.33 -12.25 5.21
N LEU A 375 6.96 -11.84 6.31
CA LEU A 375 6.30 -11.49 7.58
C LEU A 375 5.41 -10.25 7.46
N VAL A 376 5.85 -9.24 6.70
CA VAL A 376 5.15 -7.95 6.57
C VAL A 376 4.10 -7.95 5.44
N ALA A 377 4.19 -8.90 4.50
CA ALA A 377 3.33 -8.96 3.31
C ALA A 377 1.82 -8.95 3.63
N VAL A 378 1.37 -9.83 4.54
CA VAL A 378 -0.05 -9.96 4.85
C VAL A 378 -0.61 -8.75 5.61
N PRO A 379 0.06 -8.21 6.64
CA PRO A 379 -0.34 -6.94 7.25
C PRO A 379 -0.48 -5.81 6.25
N VAL A 380 0.49 -5.64 5.35
CA VAL A 380 0.46 -4.59 4.32
C VAL A 380 -0.70 -4.82 3.36
N LEU A 381 -0.94 -6.06 2.91
CA LEU A 381 -2.08 -6.39 2.06
C LEU A 381 -3.42 -6.08 2.76
N ALA A 382 -3.54 -6.40 4.05
CA ALA A 382 -4.71 -6.07 4.86
C ALA A 382 -4.92 -4.56 4.99
N PHE A 383 -3.82 -3.81 5.22
CA PHE A 383 -3.84 -2.34 5.27
C PHE A 383 -4.35 -1.75 3.96
N ILE A 384 -3.73 -2.12 2.83
CA ILE A 384 -4.09 -1.62 1.50
C ILE A 384 -5.56 -1.92 1.22
N LYS A 385 -5.96 -3.18 1.38
CA LYS A 385 -7.35 -3.58 1.12
C LYS A 385 -8.34 -2.76 1.95
N ARG A 386 -8.11 -2.62 3.26
CA ARG A 386 -9.07 -1.91 4.13
C ARG A 386 -9.11 -0.41 3.83
N SER A 387 -7.96 0.21 3.58
CA SER A 387 -7.83 1.61 3.19
C SER A 387 -8.55 1.90 1.87
N THR A 388 -8.32 1.07 0.84
CA THR A 388 -9.00 1.20 -0.46
C THR A 388 -10.51 1.00 -0.33
N GLN A 389 -10.96 0.00 0.44
CA GLN A 389 -12.39 -0.20 0.68
C GLN A 389 -13.04 0.99 1.37
N TYR A 390 -12.35 1.61 2.34
CA TYR A 390 -12.85 2.78 3.04
C TYR A 390 -13.04 3.99 2.10
N ILE A 391 -12.08 4.22 1.19
CA ILE A 391 -12.15 5.29 0.19
C ILE A 391 -13.24 5.00 -0.84
N ASN A 392 -13.24 3.79 -1.42
CA ASN A 392 -14.17 3.42 -2.50
C ASN A 392 -15.63 3.37 -2.05
N ARG A 393 -15.89 3.06 -0.78
CA ARG A 393 -17.24 3.05 -0.20
C ARG A 393 -17.67 4.42 0.33
N GLU A 394 -16.82 5.44 0.18
CA GLU A 394 -17.02 6.78 0.72
C GLU A 394 -17.38 6.79 2.22
N GLU A 395 -16.87 5.80 2.97
CA GLU A 395 -17.15 5.66 4.42
C GLU A 395 -16.74 6.92 5.20
N TRP A 396 -15.79 7.69 4.66
CA TRP A 396 -15.33 8.96 5.22
C TRP A 396 -16.38 10.06 5.27
N ARG A 397 -17.43 10.00 4.43
CA ARG A 397 -18.54 10.97 4.47
C ARG A 397 -19.43 10.80 5.71
N GLY A 398 -19.37 9.65 6.37
CA GLY A 398 -20.10 9.35 7.61
C GLY A 398 -19.22 9.17 8.83
N ASP A 399 -17.90 9.38 8.71
CA ASP A 399 -16.95 9.20 9.82
C ASP A 399 -16.78 10.52 10.58
N GLU A 400 -17.15 10.53 11.87
CA GLU A 400 -17.16 11.73 12.72
C GLU A 400 -15.78 12.40 12.80
N GLU A 401 -14.69 11.63 12.97
CA GLU A 401 -13.32 12.17 13.00
C GLU A 401 -12.93 12.81 11.66
N ALA A 402 -13.41 12.26 10.54
CA ALA A 402 -13.12 12.80 9.21
C ALA A 402 -13.91 14.10 8.97
N LEU A 403 -15.18 14.14 9.39
CA LEU A 403 -16.04 15.32 9.27
C LEU A 403 -15.54 16.48 10.14
N GLU A 404 -15.04 16.21 11.35
CA GLU A 404 -14.39 17.21 12.19
C GLU A 404 -13.16 17.81 11.50
N MET A 405 -12.31 16.97 10.90
CA MET A 405 -11.16 17.43 10.13
C MET A 405 -11.56 18.25 8.89
N GLU A 406 -12.64 17.88 8.22
CA GLU A 406 -13.15 18.66 7.09
C GLU A 406 -13.63 20.05 7.54
N ARG A 407 -14.31 20.14 8.69
CA ARG A 407 -14.75 21.42 9.27
C ARG A 407 -13.56 22.31 9.61
N THR A 408 -12.55 21.78 10.29
CA THR A 408 -11.35 22.57 10.66
C THR A 408 -10.61 23.08 9.43
N VAL A 409 -10.46 22.26 8.40
CA VAL A 409 -9.83 22.68 7.13
C VAL A 409 -10.64 23.78 6.44
N LYS A 410 -11.97 23.70 6.43
CA LYS A 410 -12.84 24.75 5.87
C LYS A 410 -12.76 26.04 6.67
N GLU A 411 -12.77 25.96 7.99
CA GLU A 411 -12.62 27.13 8.87
C GLU A 411 -11.26 27.83 8.67
N GLU A 412 -10.18 27.07 8.53
CA GLU A 412 -8.86 27.63 8.22
C GLU A 412 -8.81 28.31 6.85
N ALA A 413 -9.47 27.73 5.84
CA ALA A 413 -9.57 28.35 4.51
C ALA A 413 -10.32 29.68 4.57
N LEU A 414 -11.48 29.70 5.23
CA LEU A 414 -12.29 30.91 5.44
C LEU A 414 -11.51 31.99 6.21
N ARG A 415 -10.75 31.61 7.24
CA ARG A 415 -9.89 32.55 7.98
C ARG A 415 -8.80 33.15 7.11
N LYS A 416 -8.20 32.36 6.22
CA LYS A 416 -7.17 32.85 5.28
C LYS A 416 -7.75 33.79 4.24
N GLU A 417 -8.93 33.48 3.70
CA GLU A 417 -9.65 34.35 2.77
C GLU A 417 -10.02 35.67 3.44
N ALA A 418 -10.64 35.63 4.63
CA ALA A 418 -10.97 36.83 5.38
C ALA A 418 -9.74 37.67 5.78
N HIS A 419 -8.60 37.02 6.06
CA HIS A 419 -7.35 37.74 6.32
C HIS A 419 -6.79 38.40 5.06
N LYS A 420 -6.86 37.73 3.91
CA LYS A 420 -6.46 38.30 2.61
C LYS A 420 -7.31 39.51 2.24
N GLU A 421 -8.63 39.41 2.40
CA GLU A 421 -9.57 40.52 2.15
C GLU A 421 -9.27 41.72 3.05
N ARG A 422 -8.94 41.51 4.33
CA ARG A 422 -8.54 42.59 5.24
C ARG A 422 -7.26 43.29 4.80
N LEU A 423 -6.26 42.52 4.38
CA LEU A 423 -4.99 43.07 3.89
C LEU A 423 -5.21 43.90 2.62
N GLU A 424 -6.01 43.40 1.67
CA GLU A 424 -6.36 44.13 0.45
C GLU A 424 -7.13 45.42 0.76
N ALA A 425 -8.07 45.38 1.71
CA ALA A 425 -8.81 46.55 2.14
C ALA A 425 -7.93 47.59 2.85
N GLU A 426 -6.98 47.15 3.70
CA GLU A 426 -5.99 48.02 4.34
C GLU A 426 -5.04 48.64 3.31
N GLU A 427 -4.58 47.88 2.33
CA GLU A 427 -3.71 48.37 1.26
C GLU A 427 -4.44 49.41 0.40
N GLN A 428 -5.70 49.17 0.03
CA GLN A 428 -6.55 50.13 -0.70
C GLN A 428 -6.80 51.40 0.12
N ALA A 429 -7.12 51.29 1.40
CA ALA A 429 -7.33 52.45 2.27
C ALA A 429 -6.04 53.26 2.46
N THR A 430 -4.90 52.57 2.58
CA THR A 430 -3.58 53.19 2.70
C THR A 430 -3.20 53.90 1.40
N MET A 431 -3.40 53.27 0.24
CA MET A 431 -3.18 53.91 -1.07
C MET A 431 -4.10 55.10 -1.30
N ALA A 432 -5.38 55.00 -0.95
CA ALA A 432 -6.30 56.14 -1.05
C ALA A 432 -5.83 57.32 -0.18
N THR A 433 -5.37 57.04 1.03
CA THR A 433 -4.81 58.06 1.95
C THR A 433 -3.51 58.65 1.40
N LEU A 434 -2.63 57.84 0.82
CA LEU A 434 -1.37 58.26 0.20
C LEU A 434 -1.62 59.14 -1.03
N LYS A 435 -2.49 58.71 -1.94
CA LYS A 435 -2.90 59.49 -3.12
C LYS A 435 -3.43 60.86 -2.71
N ARG A 436 -4.33 60.90 -1.72
CA ARG A 436 -4.87 62.15 -1.18
C ARG A 436 -3.78 63.05 -0.60
N ARG A 437 -2.85 62.51 0.17
CA ARG A 437 -1.77 63.30 0.78
C ARG A 437 -0.78 63.83 -0.27
N ILE A 438 -0.47 63.05 -1.31
CA ILE A 438 0.37 63.48 -2.43
C ILE A 438 -0.30 64.64 -3.19
N PHE A 439 -1.59 64.50 -3.49
CA PHE A 439 -2.38 65.54 -4.15
C PHE A 439 -2.43 66.84 -3.34
N GLU A 440 -2.58 66.75 -2.01
CA GLU A 440 -2.59 67.92 -1.11
C GLU A 440 -1.21 68.59 -0.96
N THR A 441 -0.11 67.85 -1.13
CA THR A 441 1.26 68.35 -0.90
C THR A 441 1.92 68.90 -2.18
N ILE A 442 1.55 68.38 -3.36
CA ILE A 442 2.14 68.77 -4.65
C ILE A 442 1.05 69.38 -5.55
N PRO A 443 0.92 70.72 -5.63
CA PRO A 443 -0.11 71.35 -6.44
C PRO A 443 0.11 71.08 -7.94
N GLY A 444 -0.90 70.47 -8.58
CA GLY A 444 -0.92 70.16 -10.01
C GLY A 444 -0.56 68.71 -10.38
N LEU A 445 -0.23 67.85 -9.41
CA LEU A 445 -0.01 66.43 -9.64
C LEU A 445 -1.29 65.63 -9.36
N ASP A 446 -1.96 65.19 -10.42
CA ASP A 446 -3.12 64.30 -10.32
C ASP A 446 -2.64 62.84 -10.25
N PRO A 447 -2.82 62.14 -9.11
CA PRO A 447 -2.29 60.79 -8.90
C PRO A 447 -2.98 59.71 -9.74
N ASP A 448 -4.12 60.02 -10.37
CA ASP A 448 -4.83 59.10 -11.27
C ASP A 448 -4.45 59.35 -12.75
N ARG A 449 -3.59 60.33 -13.01
CA ARG A 449 -3.08 60.66 -14.34
C ARG A 449 -1.72 59.96 -14.56
N PRO A 450 -1.54 59.15 -15.62
CA PRO A 450 -0.28 58.45 -15.85
C PRO A 450 0.88 59.45 -16.08
N PRO A 451 2.11 59.17 -15.61
CA PRO A 451 3.13 60.22 -15.40
C PRO A 451 3.72 60.83 -16.68
N PHE A 452 3.48 60.26 -17.85
CA PHE A 452 3.98 60.79 -19.11
C PHE A 452 2.97 60.50 -20.22
N GLY A 453 2.46 61.56 -20.84
CA GLY A 453 1.62 61.44 -22.02
C GLY A 453 2.42 60.86 -23.18
N ARG A 454 2.01 59.69 -23.69
CA ARG A 454 2.15 59.47 -25.14
C ARG A 454 1.28 60.53 -25.79
N ARG A 455 1.88 61.46 -26.54
CA ARG A 455 1.14 62.26 -27.51
C ARG A 455 0.43 61.29 -28.44
N GLN A 456 -0.89 61.20 -28.35
CA GLN A 456 -1.68 60.81 -29.51
C GLN A 456 -1.46 61.91 -30.53
N GLN A 457 -0.85 61.52 -31.64
CA GLN A 457 -0.72 62.30 -32.84
C GLN A 457 -2.13 62.42 -33.43
N GLU A 458 -2.71 63.62 -33.39
CA GLU A 458 -3.92 63.93 -34.16
C GLU A 458 -3.55 63.89 -35.65
N ASP A 459 -3.77 62.76 -36.30
CA ASP A 459 -4.08 62.73 -37.74
C ASP A 459 -5.61 62.77 -37.87
N GLN A 460 -6.14 63.85 -38.47
CA GLN A 460 -7.43 63.82 -39.17
C GLN A 460 -7.18 63.50 -40.65
N PRO A 461 -8.14 62.90 -41.38
CA PRO A 461 -8.92 61.71 -41.10
C PRO A 461 -8.48 60.59 -42.08
N GLY A 462 -8.29 59.36 -41.58
CA GLY A 462 -7.92 58.24 -42.43
C GLY A 462 -8.02 56.92 -41.70
N SER A 463 -9.07 56.16 -42.01
CA SER A 463 -9.14 54.69 -42.03
C SER A 463 -8.42 53.88 -40.93
N THR A 464 -9.27 53.22 -40.12
CA THR A 464 -9.13 51.84 -39.61
C THR A 464 -7.95 51.49 -38.70
N GLU A 465 -8.22 51.26 -37.41
CA GLU A 465 -8.39 49.91 -36.84
C GLU A 465 -8.66 50.02 -35.32
N ALA A 466 -9.87 49.65 -34.90
CA ALA A 466 -10.22 49.42 -33.51
C ALA A 466 -10.07 47.91 -33.25
N GLY A 467 -8.89 47.52 -32.76
CA GLY A 467 -8.73 46.29 -31.98
C GLY A 467 -8.95 46.65 -30.52
N ASP A 468 -10.20 46.54 -30.08
CA ASP A 468 -10.54 46.46 -28.67
C ASP A 468 -10.58 44.97 -28.30
N SER A 469 -9.64 44.59 -27.44
CA SER A 469 -9.77 43.42 -26.59
C SER A 469 -9.78 43.97 -25.16
N ASP A 470 -10.97 44.25 -24.65
CA ASP A 470 -11.26 44.21 -23.22
C ASP A 470 -12.16 43.00 -22.94
N GLU A 471 -11.53 41.98 -22.38
CA GLU A 471 -11.95 41.40 -21.10
C GLU A 471 -12.79 42.42 -20.32
N THR A 472 -14.08 42.27 -20.09
CA THR A 472 -14.64 41.43 -19.03
C THR A 472 -16.07 41.90 -18.80
N ALA A 473 -17.02 40.98 -18.81
CA ALA A 473 -18.25 41.10 -18.03
C ALA A 473 -18.80 39.66 -17.94
N ALA A 474 -18.83 39.06 -16.75
CA ALA A 474 -19.89 39.29 -15.78
C ALA A 474 -21.26 39.01 -16.42
N ALA A 475 -22.12 38.19 -15.88
CA ALA A 475 -22.15 37.44 -14.66
C ALA A 475 -23.34 36.49 -14.84
N GLU A 476 -23.48 35.57 -13.89
CA GLU A 476 -24.77 35.14 -13.36
C GLU A 476 -25.81 34.44 -14.27
N GLU A 477 -26.37 33.43 -13.61
CA GLU A 477 -27.80 33.09 -13.64
C GLU A 477 -28.25 31.94 -14.55
N LYS A 478 -28.41 30.79 -13.87
CA LYS A 478 -29.54 29.86 -13.94
C LYS A 478 -30.34 29.77 -15.27
N LYS A 479 -30.29 28.58 -15.87
CA LYS A 479 -31.46 27.71 -16.20
C LYS A 479 -30.93 26.40 -16.79
N ASP A 480 -31.16 25.25 -16.19
CA ASP A 480 -32.37 24.42 -16.29
C ASP A 480 -32.78 24.07 -17.74
N THR A 481 -32.84 22.76 -18.04
CA THR A 481 -33.46 22.04 -19.20
C THR A 481 -32.79 22.25 -20.59
N LYS A 482 -32.63 21.28 -21.51
CA LYS A 482 -33.28 19.97 -21.78
C LYS A 482 -32.54 19.23 -22.93
N ASP A 483 -32.75 17.90 -23.01
CA ASP A 483 -32.69 16.99 -24.18
C ASP A 483 -31.33 16.61 -24.84
N SER A 484 -30.77 15.48 -24.43
CA SER A 484 -30.69 14.22 -25.22
C SER A 484 -30.03 13.09 -24.42
#